data_AF-A0A3S0ZQW5-F1
#
_entry.id   AF-A0A3S0ZQW5-F1
#
_cell.length_a   1.000
_cell.length_b   1.000
_cell.length_c   1.000
_cell.angle_alpha   90.00
_cell.angle_beta   90.00
_cell.angle_gamma   90.00
#
_symmetry.space_group_name_H-M   'P 1'
#
loop_
_entity.id
_entity.type
_entity.pdbx_description
1 polymer ?
#
loop_
_entity_poly.entity_id
_entity_poly.type
_entity_poly.pdbx_seq_one_letter_code
_entity_poly.pdbx_strand_id
1 'polypeptide(L)' 'MNICIGGDLDGQVIEHDGQILKAKTINPDFKSEYYKQVFIQGDSKWYCWLEISMDLGDASEKSLYLFRKNKGLVS' A
#
# COMPACT_ATOMS: atom_id res chain seq x y z
N MET A 1 -8.46 4.17 4.65
CA MET A 1 -7.09 4.65 4.44
C MET A 1 -6.24 3.50 3.96
N ASN A 2 -6.09 3.35 2.64
CA ASN A 2 -5.27 2.31 2.05
C ASN A 2 -4.01 2.97 1.48
N ILE A 3 -2.88 2.75 2.14
CA ILE A 3 -1.60 3.27 1.65
C ILE A 3 -1.07 2.36 0.54
N CYS A 4 -0.56 2.98 -0.52
CA CYS A 4 0.13 2.30 -1.61
C CYS A 4 1.56 1.96 -1.20
N ILE A 5 1.96 0.71 -1.46
CA ILE A 5 3.27 0.16 -1.14
C ILE A 5 3.91 -0.29 -2.45
N GLY A 6 5.01 0.37 -2.82
CA GLY A 6 5.73 0.14 -4.07
C GLY A 6 5.13 0.87 -5.27
N GLY A 7 5.81 0.75 -6.40
CA GLY A 7 5.35 1.28 -7.69
C GLY A 7 5.18 2.81 -7.74
N ASP A 8 4.40 3.26 -8.71
CA ASP A 8 4.19 4.68 -9.04
C ASP A 8 3.51 5.51 -7.93
N LEU A 9 2.71 4.86 -7.08
CA LEU A 9 1.91 5.49 -6.03
C LEU A 9 2.51 5.31 -4.63
N ASP A 10 3.76 4.86 -4.50
CA ASP A 10 4.36 4.52 -3.21
C ASP A 10 4.19 5.61 -2.14
N GLY A 11 3.70 5.21 -0.96
CA GLY A 11 3.45 6.09 0.19
C GLY A 11 2.18 6.96 0.09
N GLN A 12 1.50 6.96 -1.05
CA GLN A 12 0.25 7.71 -1.22
C GLN A 12 -0.94 6.96 -0.63
N VAL A 13 -1.91 7.69 -0.09
CA VAL A 13 -3.18 7.12 0.39
C VAL A 13 -4.22 7.25 -0.71
N ILE A 14 -4.76 6.11 -1.17
CA ILE A 14 -5.77 6.07 -2.23
C ILE A 14 -7.01 5.34 -1.73
N GLU A 15 -8.14 6.04 -1.71
CA GLU A 15 -9.46 5.41 -1.53
C GLU A 15 -9.97 4.95 -2.89
N HIS A 16 -10.19 3.64 -3.02
CA HIS A 16 -10.67 3.00 -4.24
C HIS A 16 -11.48 1.76 -3.88
N ASP A 17 -12.54 1.50 -4.64
CA ASP A 17 -13.41 0.35 -4.46
C ASP A 17 -12.89 -0.86 -5.24
N GLY A 18 -13.12 -2.07 -4.70
CA GLY A 18 -12.69 -3.32 -5.32
C GLY A 18 -11.37 -3.86 -4.77
N GLN A 19 -10.80 -4.82 -5.52
CA GLN A 19 -9.61 -5.59 -5.12
C GLN A 19 -8.35 -5.22 -5.91
N ILE A 20 -8.49 -4.46 -7.00
CA ILE A 20 -7.40 -4.08 -7.90
C ILE A 20 -7.44 -2.57 -8.09
N LEU A 21 -6.31 -1.90 -7.89
CA LEU A 21 -6.10 -0.50 -8.24
C LEU A 21 -5.12 -0.44 -9.40
N LYS A 22 -5.53 0.18 -10.51
CA LYS A 22 -4.65 0.42 -11.67
C LYS A 22 -4.19 1.87 -11.64
N ALA A 23 -2.89 2.12 -11.48
CA ALA A 23 -2.36 3.48 -11.36
C ALA A 23 -2.66 4.36 -12.59
N LYS A 24 -2.78 3.72 -13.76
CA LYS A 24 -3.17 4.37 -15.02
C LYS A 24 -4.52 5.10 -14.98
N THR A 25 -5.39 4.77 -14.03
CA THR A 25 -6.68 5.47 -13.83
C THR A 25 -6.51 6.84 -13.17
N ILE A 26 -5.38 7.07 -12.51
CA ILE A 26 -5.01 8.34 -11.86
C ILE A 26 -4.11 9.15 -12.80
N ASN A 27 -3.07 8.52 -13.36
CA ASN A 27 -2.20 9.12 -14.36
C ASN A 27 -1.90 8.10 -15.47
N PRO A 28 -2.22 8.40 -16.74
CA PRO A 28 -2.04 7.46 -17.85
C PRO A 28 -0.60 6.99 -18.08
N ASP A 29 0.41 7.73 -17.59
CA ASP A 29 1.82 7.35 -17.71
C ASP A 29 2.24 6.27 -16.69
N PHE A 30 1.44 6.06 -15.65
CA PHE A 30 1.70 5.06 -14.62
C PHE A 30 1.41 3.64 -15.12
N LYS A 31 2.28 2.71 -14.72
CA LYS A 31 2.27 1.32 -15.17
C LYS A 31 1.99 0.33 -14.04
N SER A 32 2.15 0.75 -12.79
CA SER A 32 1.91 -0.10 -11.63
C SER A 32 0.44 -0.48 -11.49
N GLU A 33 0.22 -1.72 -11.09
CA GLU A 33 -1.06 -2.21 -10.62
C GLU A 33 -0.88 -2.72 -9.19
N TYR A 34 -1.95 -2.69 -8.42
CA TYR A 34 -1.93 -3.01 -7.00
C TYR A 34 -3.07 -3.93 -6.63
N TYR A 35 -2.82 -4.88 -5.72
CA TYR A 35 -3.88 -5.63 -5.06
C TYR A 35 -4.17 -5.08 -3.67
N LYS A 36 -5.42 -5.20 -3.24
CA LYS A 36 -5.81 -4.86 -1.87
C LYS A 36 -5.34 -5.96 -0.92
N GLN A 37 -4.38 -5.63 -0.06
CA GLN A 37 -3.81 -6.55 0.91
C GLN A 37 -4.21 -6.14 2.33
N VAL A 38 -4.50 -7.13 3.17
CA VAL A 38 -4.68 -6.92 4.62
C VAL A 38 -3.41 -7.32 5.34
N PHE A 39 -2.94 -6.43 6.22
CA PHE A 39 -1.85 -6.71 7.14
C PHE A 39 -2.41 -6.76 8.57
N ILE A 40 -1.96 -7.75 9.33
CA ILE A 40 -2.39 -7.99 10.71
C ILE A 40 -1.14 -8.10 11.57
N GLN A 41 -1.06 -7.29 12.63
CA GLN A 41 0.00 -7.34 13.64
C GLN A 41 -0.62 -7.22 15.03
N GLY A 42 -0.61 -8.32 15.78
CA GLY A 42 -1.36 -8.41 17.04
C GLY A 42 -2.84 -8.10 16.80
N ASP A 43 -3.40 -7.17 17.56
CA ASP A 43 -4.79 -6.73 17.42
C ASP A 43 -4.98 -5.62 16.36
N SER A 44 -3.89 -5.15 15.74
CA SER A 44 -3.96 -4.12 14.71
C SER A 44 -4.15 -4.77 13.34
N LYS A 45 -5.12 -4.24 12.58
CA LYS A 45 -5.32 -4.58 11.17
C LYS A 45 -5.36 -3.32 10.33
N TRP A 46 -4.77 -3.36 9.14
CA TRP A 46 -4.87 -2.28 8.17
C TRP A 46 -4.85 -2.83 6.74
N TYR A 47 -5.36 -2.01 5.83
CA TYR A 47 -5.45 -2.33 4.41
C TYR A 47 -4.42 -1.49 3.66
N CYS A 48 -3.80 -2.10 2.66
CA CYS A 48 -2.83 -1.46 1.78
C CYS A 48 -3.14 -1.81 0.32
N TRP A 49 -2.68 -0.96 -0.58
CA TRP A 49 -2.53 -1.29 -1.99
C TRP A 49 -1.09 -1.77 -2.20
N LEU A 50 -0.90 -3.07 -2.39
CA LEU A 50 0.42 -3.66 -2.60
C LEU A 50 0.67 -3.81 -4.10
N GLU A 51 1.78 -3.25 -4.59
CA GLU A 51 2.21 -3.39 -5.98
C GLU A 51 2.43 -4.88 -6.30
N ILE A 52 1.94 -5.32 -7.46
CA ILE A 52 1.83 -6.75 -7.80
C ILE A 52 3.17 -7.48 -7.86
N SER A 53 4.25 -6.79 -8.26
CA SER A 53 5.58 -7.39 -8.44
C SER A 53 6.47 -7.34 -7.19
N MET A 54 6.00 -6.72 -6.10
CA MET A 54 6.80 -6.53 -4.90
C MET A 54 6.97 -7.83 -4.11
N ASP A 55 8.18 -8.04 -3.56
CA ASP A 55 8.43 -9.14 -2.63
C ASP A 55 7.61 -8.97 -1.33
N LEU A 56 7.09 -10.09 -0.80
CA LEU A 56 6.22 -10.07 0.37
C LEU A 56 6.96 -9.71 1.67
N GLY A 57 8.24 -10.04 1.80
CA GLY A 57 9.08 -9.66 2.92
C GLY A 57 9.27 -8.14 2.95
N ASP A 58 9.75 -7.59 1.83
CA ASP A 58 9.95 -6.14 1.67
C ASP A 58 8.62 -5.38 1.85
N ALA A 59 7.52 -5.92 1.31
CA ALA A 59 6.19 -5.35 1.46
C ALA A 59 5.74 -5.30 2.92
N SER A 60 6.02 -6.36 3.69
CA SER A 60 5.66 -6.44 5.11
C SER A 60 6.44 -5.44 5.96
N GLU A 61 7.75 -5.33 5.74
CA GLU A 61 8.59 -4.34 6.44
C GLU A 61 8.16 -2.92 6.13
N LYS A 62 7.93 -2.62 4.85
CA LYS A 62 7.52 -1.29 4.39
C LYS A 62 6.11 -0.93 4.89
N SER A 63 5.18 -1.88 4.85
CA SER A 63 3.83 -1.72 5.39
C SER A 63 3.87 -1.34 6.87
N LEU A 64 4.70 -2.04 7.65
CA LEU A 64 4.87 -1.76 9.07
C LEU A 64 5.49 -0.38 9.33
N TYR A 65 6.53 -0.01 8.58
CA TYR A 65 7.15 1.32 8.69
C TYR A 65 6.12 2.43 8.41
N LEU A 66 5.39 2.33 7.30
CA LEU A 66 4.39 3.32 6.90
C LEU A 66 3.23 3.40 7.90
N PHE A 67 2.77 2.27 8.42
CA PHE A 67 1.75 2.22 9.46
C PHE A 67 2.21 2.93 10.74
N ARG A 68 3.43 2.64 11.22
CA ARG A 68 4.01 3.29 12.39
C ARG A 68 4.20 4.79 12.18
N LYS A 69 4.69 5.19 11.00
CA LYS A 69 4.90 6.60 10.64
C LYS A 69 3.60 7.38 10.67
N ASN A 70 2.53 6.82 10.09
CA ASN A 70 1.21 7.44 10.09
C ASN A 70 0.59 7.55 11.50
N LYS A 71 1.00 6.66 12.42
CA LYS A 71 0.63 6.74 13.84
C LYS A 71 1.53 7.68 14.66
N GLY A 72 2.54 8.31 14.06
CA GLY A 72 3.52 9.13 14.76
C GLY A 72 4.42 8.31 15.71
N LEU A 73 4.53 7.00 15.50
CA LEU A 73 5.34 6.09 16.32
C LEU A 73 6.81 6.06 15.88
N VAL A 74 7.10 6.55 14.67
CA VAL A 74 8.43 6.69 14.10
C VAL A 74 8.50 8.00 13.31
N SER A 75 9.68 8.64 13.30
CA SER A 75 9.98 9.87 12.55
C SER A 75 10.52 9.57 11.16
#